data_AF-A0A8T7M3X2-F1
#
_entry.id   AF-A0A8T7M3X2-F1
#
_cell.length_a   1.000
_cell.length_b   1.000
_cell.length_c   1.000
_cell.angle_alpha   90.00
_cell.angle_beta   90.00
_cell.angle_gamma   90.00
#
_symmetry.space_group_name_H-M   'P 1'
#
loop_
_entity.id
_entity.type
_entity.pdbx_description
1 polymer ?
#
loop_
_entity_poly.entity_id
_entity_poly.type
_entity_poly.pdbx_seq_one_letter_code
_entity_poly.pdbx_strand_id
1 'polypeptide(L)'
;MSEAKRTAGHGAFNHFDNLYYPGAVYFPETGHNLRNSFKAYWEANGGLSIYGYPISEEFYEVNPDDGNNYVVQYFERARFEWHPENSGTPCLEMDCYVRRDG
;
A
#
# COMPACT_ATOMS: atom_id res chain seq x y z
N MET A 1 37.37 25.58 24.40
CA MET A 1 36.02 25.74 23.82
C MET A 1 35.73 24.41 23.14
N SER A 2 35.07 23.45 23.81
CA SER A 2 33.61 23.16 23.68
C SER A 2 33.18 23.17 22.20
N GLU A 3 32.58 22.14 21.59
CA GLU A 3 31.96 20.89 22.03
C GLU A 3 31.89 19.90 20.84
N ALA A 4 31.78 18.61 21.17
CA ALA A 4 31.48 17.49 20.26
C ALA A 4 30.06 17.62 19.64
N LYS A 5 29.72 17.00 18.50
CA LYS A 5 29.14 15.64 18.33
C LYS A 5 28.18 15.81 17.11
N ARG A 6 28.06 15.02 16.04
CA ARG A 6 28.26 13.58 15.75
C ARG A 6 28.44 13.41 14.25
N THR A 7 29.38 12.55 13.86
CA THR A 7 29.31 11.83 12.58
C THR A 7 28.36 10.65 12.76
N ALA A 8 27.32 10.59 11.94
CA ALA A 8 26.63 9.38 11.52
C ALA A 8 26.30 9.67 10.04
N GLY A 9 26.71 8.90 9.06
CA GLY A 9 26.89 7.46 8.99
C GLY A 9 26.28 7.09 7.64
N HIS A 10 26.95 6.26 6.85
CA HIS A 10 26.44 5.78 5.57
C HIS A 10 25.02 5.21 5.74
N GLY A 11 24.03 5.86 5.12
CA GLY A 11 22.67 5.34 4.97
C GLY A 11 22.35 5.36 3.48
N ALA A 12 22.59 4.23 2.83
CA ALA A 12 22.27 4.02 1.44
C ALA A 12 20.76 4.15 1.22
N PHE A 13 20.32 5.30 0.74
CA PHE A 13 19.04 5.42 0.04
C PHE A 13 19.38 5.95 -1.36
N ASN A 14 20.09 5.11 -2.10
CA ASN A 14 20.27 5.30 -3.53
C ASN A 14 18.87 5.38 -4.14
N HIS A 15 18.44 6.58 -4.48
CA HIS A 15 18.30 7.10 -5.84
C HIS A 15 18.23 6.05 -6.99
N PHE A 16 17.62 4.89 -6.77
CA PHE A 16 16.95 4.08 -7.80
C PHE A 16 15.49 4.52 -7.92
N ASP A 17 15.24 5.82 -7.70
CA ASP A 17 13.99 6.47 -7.99
C ASP A 17 13.57 6.12 -9.42
N ASN A 18 12.50 5.34 -9.52
CA ASN A 18 11.55 5.43 -10.63
C ASN A 18 11.93 4.86 -12.01
N LEU A 19 12.94 3.99 -12.14
CA LEU A 19 13.32 3.44 -13.46
C LEU A 19 12.77 2.04 -13.82
N TYR A 20 11.96 1.39 -12.97
CA TYR A 20 11.38 0.08 -13.34
C TYR A 20 10.03 -0.27 -12.68
N TYR A 21 9.14 0.71 -12.48
CA TYR A 21 7.71 0.44 -12.35
C TYR A 21 6.94 1.60 -12.99
N PRO A 22 6.80 1.64 -14.33
CA PRO A 22 6.03 2.67 -14.99
C PRO A 22 4.62 2.71 -14.38
N GLY A 23 4.28 3.82 -13.72
CA GLY A 23 2.98 4.01 -13.06
C GLY A 23 2.96 3.79 -11.54
N ALA A 24 4.09 3.59 -10.86
CA ALA A 24 4.13 3.63 -9.39
C ALA A 24 4.24 5.06 -8.84
N VAL A 25 3.62 5.32 -7.69
CA VAL A 25 3.73 6.57 -6.92
C VAL A 25 4.28 6.25 -5.54
N TYR A 26 5.36 6.92 -5.16
CA TYR A 26 5.96 6.81 -3.84
C TYR A 26 5.42 7.91 -2.91
N PHE A 27 5.04 7.52 -1.70
CA PHE A 27 4.55 8.44 -0.66
C PHE A 27 5.59 8.55 0.47
N PRO A 28 6.36 9.65 0.55
CA PRO A 28 7.38 9.83 1.58
C PRO A 28 6.79 9.94 3.00
N GLU A 29 5.51 10.29 3.13
CA GLU A 29 4.79 10.40 4.41
C GLU A 29 4.74 9.08 5.16
N THR A 30 4.61 7.97 4.43
CA THR A 30 4.52 6.61 5.00
C THR A 30 5.65 5.70 4.55
N GLY A 31 6.42 6.10 3.53
CA GLY A 31 7.52 5.33 2.98
C GLY A 31 7.09 4.17 2.08
N HIS A 32 5.88 4.23 1.51
CA HIS A 32 5.29 3.14 0.74
C HIS A 32 4.93 3.54 -0.70
N ASN A 33 4.86 2.54 -1.58
CA ASN A 33 4.50 2.72 -2.98
C ASN A 33 3.06 2.28 -3.26
N LEU A 34 2.42 2.96 -4.20
CA LEU A 34 1.14 2.58 -4.77
C LEU A 34 1.28 2.43 -6.28
N ARG A 35 0.84 1.30 -6.84
CA ARG A 35 1.05 0.98 -8.27
C ARG A 35 -0.10 0.18 -8.86
N ASN A 36 0.01 -0.11 -10.16
CA ASN A 36 -0.87 -1.01 -10.91
C ASN A 36 -2.37 -0.70 -10.71
N SER A 37 -3.19 -1.75 -10.62
CA SER A 37 -4.64 -1.65 -10.47
C SER A 37 -5.06 -0.95 -9.17
N PHE A 38 -4.29 -1.10 -8.09
CA PHE A 38 -4.60 -0.45 -6.81
C PHE A 38 -4.44 1.05 -6.90
N LYS A 39 -3.41 1.55 -7.60
CA LYS A 39 -3.29 2.97 -7.91
C LYS A 39 -4.46 3.46 -8.75
N ALA A 40 -4.78 2.78 -9.84
CA ALA A 40 -5.86 3.18 -10.73
C ALA A 40 -7.20 3.26 -9.98
N TYR A 41 -7.48 2.30 -9.11
CA TYR A 41 -8.69 2.29 -8.29
C TYR A 41 -8.68 3.39 -7.22
N TRP A 42 -7.57 3.56 -6.50
CA TRP A 42 -7.40 4.63 -5.51
C TRP A 42 -7.67 6.00 -6.14
N GLU A 43 -7.04 6.29 -7.30
CA GLU A 43 -7.21 7.56 -8.02
C GLU A 43 -8.65 7.77 -8.50
N ALA A 44 -9.31 6.71 -8.98
CA ALA A 44 -10.67 6.79 -9.50
C ALA A 44 -11.75 6.92 -8.41
N ASN A 45 -11.49 6.48 -7.18
CA ASN A 45 -12.51 6.37 -6.11
C ASN A 45 -12.26 7.29 -4.91
N GLY A 46 -11.64 8.45 -5.14
CA GLY A 46 -11.49 9.53 -4.14
C GLY A 46 -10.13 9.61 -3.44
N GLY A 47 -9.26 8.62 -3.69
CA GLY A 47 -7.86 8.62 -3.30
C GLY A 47 -7.61 8.97 -1.84
N LEU A 48 -6.73 9.94 -1.62
CA LEU A 48 -6.23 10.30 -0.29
C LEU A 48 -7.36 10.63 0.68
N SER A 49 -8.39 11.34 0.21
CA SER A 49 -9.51 11.78 1.05
C SER A 49 -10.34 10.63 1.62
N ILE A 50 -10.39 9.49 0.93
CA ILE A 50 -11.21 8.34 1.30
C ILE A 50 -10.35 7.25 1.94
N TYR A 51 -9.25 6.87 1.29
CA TYR A 51 -8.44 5.71 1.64
C TYR A 51 -7.20 6.06 2.46
N GLY A 52 -6.70 7.29 2.34
CA GLY A 52 -5.44 7.68 2.94
C GLY A 52 -4.21 7.22 2.16
N TYR A 53 -3.06 7.39 2.80
CA TYR A 53 -1.78 6.92 2.28
C TYR A 53 -1.67 5.39 2.36
N PRO A 54 -0.91 4.74 1.45
CA PRO A 54 -0.53 3.34 1.64
C PRO A 54 0.33 3.19 2.89
N ILE A 55 0.09 2.15 3.68
CA ILE A 55 0.87 1.79 4.88
C ILE A 55 1.55 0.42 4.75
N SER A 56 1.45 -0.18 3.56
CA SER A 56 2.18 -1.39 3.17
C SER A 56 2.49 -1.34 1.68
N GLU A 57 3.33 -2.26 1.22
CA GLU A 57 3.42 -2.62 -0.20
C GLU A 57 2.30 -3.61 -0.56
N GLU A 58 2.18 -3.96 -1.85
CA GLU A 58 1.36 -5.09 -2.30
C GLU A 58 2.01 -6.42 -1.88
N PHE A 59 1.27 -7.32 -1.23
CA PHE A 59 1.75 -8.66 -0.86
C PHE A 59 0.64 -9.71 -0.89
N TYR A 60 1.01 -10.99 -0.85
CA TYR A 60 0.05 -12.08 -0.79
C TYR A 60 -0.40 -12.37 0.64
N GLU A 61 -1.72 -12.44 0.86
CA GLU A 61 -2.34 -12.78 2.15
C GLU A 61 -3.48 -13.78 1.94
N VAL A 62 -3.59 -14.74 2.85
CA VAL A 62 -4.72 -15.68 2.86
C VAL A 62 -5.90 -15.02 3.56
N ASN A 63 -7.03 -14.86 2.86
CA ASN A 63 -8.25 -14.37 3.46
C ASN A 63 -8.82 -15.47 4.40
N PRO A 64 -9.07 -15.14 5.68
CA PRO A 64 -9.53 -16.12 6.67
C PRO A 64 -10.98 -16.57 6.45
N ASP A 65 -11.79 -15.82 5.71
CA ASP A 65 -13.21 -16.12 5.50
C ASP A 65 -13.43 -17.21 4.44
N ASP A 66 -12.60 -17.25 3.40
CA ASP A 66 -12.70 -18.22 2.30
C ASP A 66 -11.47 -19.14 2.15
N GLY A 67 -10.34 -18.81 2.78
CA GLY A 67 -9.08 -19.55 2.72
C GLY A 67 -8.28 -19.34 1.43
N ASN A 68 -8.68 -18.40 0.57
CA ASN A 68 -8.00 -18.10 -0.69
C ASN A 68 -6.88 -17.09 -0.49
N ASN A 69 -5.89 -17.12 -1.39
CA ASN A 69 -4.74 -16.21 -1.34
C ASN A 69 -4.95 -15.04 -2.32
N TYR A 70 -4.99 -13.82 -1.79
CA TYR A 70 -5.18 -12.60 -2.57
C TYR A 70 -3.94 -11.71 -2.52
N VAL A 71 -3.79 -10.86 -3.53
CA VAL A 71 -2.86 -9.73 -3.41
C VAL A 71 -3.57 -8.64 -2.64
N VAL A 72 -2.96 -8.19 -1.56
CA VAL A 72 -3.51 -7.18 -0.65
C VAL A 72 -2.58 -5.99 -0.52
N GLN A 73 -3.16 -4.82 -0.24
CA GLN A 73 -2.43 -3.65 0.21
C GLN A 73 -3.24 -2.90 1.25
N TYR A 74 -2.56 -2.45 2.31
CA TYR A 74 -3.15 -1.68 3.38
C TYR A 74 -2.92 -0.19 3.17
N PHE A 75 -3.94 0.58 3.50
CA PHE A 75 -3.97 2.03 3.54
C PHE A 75 -4.40 2.48 4.93
N GLU A 76 -4.20 3.76 5.24
CA GLU A 76 -4.59 4.31 6.55
C GLU A 76 -6.08 4.07 6.90
N ARG A 77 -6.95 3.99 5.89
CA ARG A 77 -8.41 3.89 6.07
C ARG A 77 -9.06 2.76 5.27
N ALA A 78 -8.27 1.92 4.63
CA ALA A 78 -8.79 0.84 3.79
C ALA A 78 -7.81 -0.32 3.61
N ARG A 79 -8.36 -1.46 3.21
CA ARG A 79 -7.64 -2.63 2.73
C ARG A 79 -8.15 -2.92 1.33
N PHE A 80 -7.25 -3.04 0.37
CA PHE A 80 -7.59 -3.46 -0.99
C PHE A 80 -7.20 -4.91 -1.19
N GLU A 81 -8.11 -5.70 -1.74
CA GLU A 81 -7.86 -7.06 -2.22
C GLU A 81 -8.03 -7.13 -3.74
N TRP A 82 -7.16 -7.89 -4.39
CA TRP A 82 -7.23 -8.15 -5.83
C TRP A 82 -7.89 -9.50 -6.11
N HIS A 83 -9.09 -9.45 -6.69
CA HIS A 83 -9.88 -10.60 -7.14
C HIS A 83 -9.88 -10.68 -8.67
N PRO A 84 -8.97 -11.45 -9.30
CA PRO A 84 -8.90 -11.54 -10.76
C PRO A 84 -10.15 -12.16 -11.40
N GLU A 85 -10.94 -12.92 -10.64
CA GLU A 85 -12.21 -13.52 -11.07
C GLU A 85 -13.35 -12.51 -11.24
N ASN A 86 -13.27 -11.33 -10.60
CA ASN A 86 -14.29 -10.30 -10.70
C ASN A 86 -14.11 -9.48 -11.98
N SER A 87 -14.61 -10.04 -13.09
CA SER A 87 -14.58 -9.50 -14.46
C SER A 87 -15.45 -8.24 -14.63
N GLY A 88 -15.10 -7.14 -13.96
CA GLY A 88 -15.77 -5.84 -14.19
C GLY A 88 -15.63 -4.80 -13.07
N THR A 89 -15.29 -5.22 -11.85
CA THR A 89 -15.07 -4.30 -10.73
C THR A 89 -13.82 -4.74 -9.95
N PRO A 90 -12.62 -4.40 -10.46
CA PRO A 90 -11.42 -4.59 -9.66
C PRO A 90 -11.52 -3.67 -8.45
N CYS A 91 -11.51 -4.28 -7.27
CA CYS A 91 -11.73 -3.69 -5.93
C CYS A 91 -13.21 -3.43 -5.58
N LEU A 92 -13.90 -4.46 -5.10
CA LEU A 92 -15.00 -4.31 -4.14
C LEU A 92 -15.02 -5.53 -3.21
N GLU A 93 -13.92 -5.80 -2.53
CA GLU A 93 -14.01 -6.35 -1.18
C GLU A 93 -13.23 -5.41 -0.28
N MET A 94 -13.91 -4.32 0.06
CA MET A 94 -13.46 -3.39 1.09
C MET A 94 -13.83 -4.08 2.39
N ASP A 95 -13.02 -5.06 2.80
CA ASP A 95 -13.22 -5.75 4.07
C ASP A 95 -13.00 -4.75 5.19
N CYS A 96 -14.11 -4.15 5.61
CA CYS A 96 -14.31 -3.72 6.96
C CYS A 96 -14.10 -4.97 7.84
N TYR A 97 -12.87 -5.26 8.25
CA TYR A 97 -12.60 -6.19 9.35
C TYR A 97 -13.08 -5.56 10.67
N VAL A 98 -14.38 -5.32 10.76
CA VAL A 98 -15.09 -5.13 12.02
C VAL A 98 -15.36 -6.54 12.49
N ARG A 99 -14.49 -6.99 13.40
CA ARG A 99 -14.63 -8.16 14.27
C ARG A 99 -16.01 -8.80 14.23
N ARG A 100 -16.10 -10.04 13.75
CA ARG A 100 -17.02 -10.99 14.36
C ARG A 100 -16.29 -11.60 15.55
N ASP A 101 -16.42 -10.90 16.68
CA ASP A 101 -16.18 -11.49 17.99
C ASP A 101 -17.03 -12.78 18.08
N GLY A 102 -16.37 -13.88 18.45
CA GLY A 102 -16.99 -15.05 19.05
C GLY A 102 -16.74 -15.02 20.55
#